data_AF-A6GKA6-F1
#
_entry.id   AF-A6GKA6-F1
#
_cell.length_a   1.000
_cell.length_b   1.000
_cell.length_c   1.000
_cell.angle_alpha   90.00
_cell.angle_beta   90.00
_cell.angle_gamma   90.00
#
_symmetry.space_group_name_H-M   'P 1'
#
loop_
_entity.id
_entity.type
_entity.pdbx_description
1 polymer ?
#
loop_
_entity_poly.entity_id
_entity_poly.type
_entity_poly.pdbx_seq_one_letter_code
_entity_poly.pdbx_strand_id
1 'polypeptide(L)' 'MSQGFSSLIEVRDALRLRIGDPDRFKFIAIRVMLRTGVDIEAPSDRHREHGRTIRRVVAALVAMGFELEESST' A
#
# COMPACT_ATOMS: atom_id res chain seq x y z
N MET A 1 3.06 2.95 -21.44
CA MET A 1 2.37 1.74 -20.93
C MET A 1 2.64 1.72 -19.44
N SER A 2 1.70 2.20 -18.61
CA SER A 2 1.92 2.38 -17.17
C SER A 2 1.15 1.30 -16.40
N GLN A 3 1.87 0.43 -15.68
CA GLN A 3 1.29 -0.69 -14.93
C GLN A 3 0.94 -0.22 -13.52
N GLY A 4 -0.33 -0.33 -13.13
CA GLY A 4 -0.74 -0.16 -11.73
C GLY A 4 -0.22 -1.27 -10.83
N PHE A 5 -0.30 -1.10 -9.51
CA PHE A 5 0.14 -2.12 -8.55
C PHE A 5 -0.64 -3.42 -8.73
N SER A 6 0.08 -4.51 -8.99
CA SER A 6 -0.45 -5.86 -9.16
C SER A 6 -0.54 -6.62 -7.84
N SER A 7 0.19 -6.17 -6.80
CA SER A 7 0.18 -6.80 -5.46
C SER A 7 0.40 -5.82 -4.31
N LEU A 8 0.02 -6.23 -3.10
CA LEU A 8 0.36 -5.49 -1.87
C LEU A 8 1.86 -5.47 -1.58
N ILE A 9 2.62 -6.41 -2.13
CA ILE A 9 4.08 -6.45 -1.99
C ILE A 9 4.71 -5.29 -2.75
N GLU A 10 4.26 -5.04 -3.98
CA GLU A 10 4.72 -3.89 -4.77
C GLU A 10 4.36 -2.56 -4.09
N VAL A 11 3.14 -2.44 -3.56
CA VAL A 11 2.72 -1.24 -2.80
C VAL A 11 3.62 -1.03 -1.58
N ARG A 12 3.89 -2.09 -0.81
CA ARG A 12 4.77 -2.06 0.37
C ARG A 12 6.17 -1.61 -0.02
N ASP A 13 6.74 -2.19 -1.07
CA ASP A 13 8.11 -1.93 -1.46
C ASP A 13 8.28 -0.53 -2.05
N ALA A 14 7.30 -0.05 -2.84
CA ALA A 14 7.24 1.34 -3.30
C ALA A 14 7.13 2.33 -2.14
N LEU A 15 6.28 2.03 -1.14
CA LEU A 15 6.13 2.86 0.04
C LEU A 15 7.40 2.89 0.91
N ARG A 16 8.07 1.74 1.07
CA ARG A 16 9.38 1.66 1.76
C ARG A 16 10.43 2.50 1.07
N LEU A 17 10.54 2.39 -0.26
CA LEU A 17 11.48 3.18 -1.05
C LEU A 17 11.21 4.69 -0.92
N ARG A 18 9.94 5.09 -0.92
CA ARG A 18 9.53 6.49 -0.81
C ARG A 18 9.81 7.10 0.57
N ILE A 19 9.61 6.33 1.64
CA ILE A 19 9.76 6.80 3.03
C ILE A 19 11.24 6.76 3.45
N GLY A 20 11.98 5.71 3.09
CA GLY A 20 13.40 5.51 3.41
C GLY A 20 13.72 5.24 4.89
N ASP A 21 12.88 5.70 5.80
CA ASP A 21 12.96 5.52 7.25
C ASP A 21 12.08 4.35 7.72
N PRO A 22 12.67 3.28 8.33
CA PRO A 22 11.92 2.10 8.77
C PRO A 22 10.85 2.37 9.84
N ASP A 23 11.10 3.31 10.76
CA ASP A 23 10.17 3.59 11.86
C ASP A 23 8.99 4.44 11.37
N ARG A 24 9.26 5.40 10.47
CA ARG A 24 8.20 6.10 9.76
C ARG A 24 7.36 5.14 8.91
N PHE A 25 7.99 4.19 8.23
CA PHE A 25 7.28 3.17 7.47
C PHE A 25 6.33 2.37 8.36
N LYS A 26 6.80 1.86 9.51
CA LYS A 26 5.96 1.13 10.48
C LYS A 26 4.77 1.96 10.94
N PHE A 27 4.99 3.24 11.27
CA PHE A 27 3.91 4.12 11.69
C PHE A 27 2.84 4.28 10.60
N ILE A 28 3.25 4.42 9.34
CA ILE A 28 2.32 4.48 8.20
C ILE A 28 1.62 3.13 7.97
N ALA A 29 2.34 2.01 8.07
CA ALA A 29 1.76 0.68 7.92
C ALA A 29 0.66 0.43 8.96
N ILE A 30 0.89 0.78 10.22
CA ILE A 30 -0.12 0.72 11.29
C ILE A 30 -1.33 1.60 10.94
N ARG A 31 -1.09 2.82 10.45
CA ARG A 31 -2.15 3.75 10.05
C ARG A 31 -2.97 3.25 8.86
N VAL A 32 -2.37 2.52 7.92
CA VAL A 32 -3.07 1.84 6.83
C VAL A 32 -3.88 0.67 7.37
N MET A 33 -3.30 -0.14 8.25
CA MET A 33 -3.98 -1.27 8.87
C MET A 33 -5.22 -0.83 9.65
N LEU A 34 -5.12 0.24 10.46
CA LEU A 34 -6.26 0.76 11.22
C LEU A 34 -7.40 1.27 10.30
N ARG A 35 -7.09 1.78 9.11
CA ARG A 35 -8.10 2.29 8.16
C ARG A 35 -8.71 1.21 7.28
N THR A 36 -7.94 0.17 6.96
CA THR A 36 -8.30 -0.79 5.92
C THR A 36 -8.48 -2.22 6.43
N GLY A 37 -8.00 -2.52 7.65
CA GLY A 37 -7.88 -3.88 8.17
C GLY A 37 -6.79 -4.71 7.46
N VAL A 38 -5.90 -4.08 6.69
CA VAL A 38 -4.85 -4.76 5.93
C VAL A 38 -3.50 -4.42 6.52
N ASP A 39 -2.79 -5.43 6.99
CA ASP A 39 -1.37 -5.32 7.27
C ASP A 39 -0.60 -5.32 5.94
N ILE A 40 0.00 -4.17 5.59
CA ILE A 40 0.82 -4.03 4.38
C ILE A 40 2.29 -4.41 4.62
N GLU A 41 2.73 -4.47 5.87
CA GLU A 41 4.07 -4.93 6.21
C GLU A 41 4.17 -6.44 6.03
N ALA A 42 3.16 -7.16 6.49
CA ALA A 42 3.03 -8.61 6.40
C ALA A 42 1.64 -9.05 5.86
N PRO A 43 1.33 -8.81 4.57
CA PRO A 43 0.04 -9.18 4.01
C PRO A 43 -0.15 -10.71 3.98
N SER A 44 -1.28 -11.17 4.51
CA SER A 44 -1.73 -12.57 4.42
C SER A 44 -1.91 -13.01 2.97
N ASP A 45 -1.74 -14.30 2.67
CA ASP A 45 -1.85 -14.85 1.31
C ASP A 45 -3.16 -14.45 0.61
N ARG A 46 -4.30 -14.46 1.33
CA ARG A 46 -5.62 -14.05 0.82
C ARG A 46 -5.67 -12.61 0.30
N HIS A 47 -4.82 -11.73 0.81
CA HIS A 47 -4.83 -10.30 0.53
C HIS A 47 -3.80 -9.88 -0.52
N ARG A 48 -2.72 -10.67 -0.73
CA ARG A 48 -1.55 -10.25 -1.52
C ARG A 48 -1.86 -9.80 -2.94
N GLU A 49 -2.74 -10.53 -3.62
CA GLU A 49 -3.07 -10.32 -5.05
C GLU A 49 -4.55 -9.97 -5.25
N HIS A 50 -5.27 -9.64 -4.16
CA HIS A 50 -6.69 -9.33 -4.27
C HIS A 50 -6.87 -7.87 -4.71
N GLY A 51 -7.21 -7.65 -5.98
CA GLY A 51 -7.31 -6.31 -6.58
C GLY A 51 -8.17 -5.29 -5.82
N ARG A 52 -9.25 -5.74 -5.15
CA ARG A 52 -10.03 -4.84 -4.26
C ARG A 52 -9.27 -4.42 -3.01
N THR A 53 -8.48 -5.32 -2.42
CA THR A 53 -7.66 -5.02 -1.25
C THR A 53 -6.55 -4.04 -1.62
N ILE A 54 -5.90 -4.25 -2.78
CA ILE A 54 -4.86 -3.36 -3.30
C ILE A 54 -5.42 -1.95 -3.48
N ARG A 55 -6.53 -1.78 -4.22
CA ARG A 55 -7.19 -0.47 -4.41
C ARG A 55 -7.56 0.20 -3.09
N ARG A 56 -8.09 -0.56 -2.12
CA ARG A 56 -8.41 -0.01 -0.79
C ARG A 56 -7.17 0.51 -0.06
N VAL A 57 -6.05 -0.19 -0.14
CA VAL A 57 -4.78 0.25 0.46
C VAL A 57 -4.22 1.49 -0.25
N VAL A 58 -4.21 1.48 -1.58
CA VAL A 58 -3.74 2.63 -2.38
C VAL A 58 -4.59 3.87 -2.08
N ALA A 59 -5.91 3.76 -2.09
CA ALA A 59 -6.81 4.87 -1.75
C ALA A 59 -6.56 5.40 -0.33
N ALA A 60 -6.30 4.53 0.65
CA ALA A 60 -5.97 4.96 2.01
C ALA A 60 -4.64 5.74 2.07
N LEU A 61 -3.64 5.32 1.30
CA LEU A 61 -2.34 6.00 1.20
C LEU A 61 -2.48 7.35 0.48
N VAL A 62 -3.25 7.44 -0.60
CA VAL A 62 -3.57 8.70 -1.27
C VAL A 62 -4.28 9.67 -0.32
N ALA A 63 -5.27 9.21 0.44
CA ALA A 63 -5.95 10.02 1.45
C ALA A 63 -5.01 10.48 2.60
N MET A 64 -3.85 9.82 2.78
CA MET A 64 -2.81 10.23 3.71
C MET A 64 -1.77 11.17 3.10
N GLY A 65 -1.95 11.57 1.84
CA GLY A 65 -1.04 12.47 1.12
C GLY A 65 0.12 11.78 0.42
N PHE A 66 0.09 10.45 0.29
CA PHE A 66 1.07 9.74 -0.53
C PHE A 66 0.60 9.77 -1.98
N GLU A 67 1.39 10.43 -2.83
CA GLU A 67 1.27 10.32 -4.28
C GLU A 67 1.80 8.94 -4.69
N LEU A 68 0.93 7.94 -4.54
CA LEU A 68 1.07 6.66 -5.21
C LEU A 68 0.24 6.79 -6.47
N GLU A 69 0.89 6.91 -7.62
CA GLU A 69 0.17 6.94 -8.89
C GLU A 69 -0.64 5.64 -9.02
N GLU A 70 -1.94 5.73 -8.75
CA GLU A 70 -2.90 4.73 -9.18
C GLU A 70 -2.94 4.88 -10.70
N SER A 71 -2.25 4.01 -11.43
CA SER A 71 -2.35 4.00 -12.88
C SER A 71 -3.81 3.72 -13.24
N SER A 72 -4.54 4.76 -13.58
CA SER A 72 -5.93 4.71 -14.02
C SER A 72 -6.04 3.67 -15.13
N THR A 73 -6.82 2.62 -14.88
CA THR A 73 -7.35 1.72 -15.92
C THR A 73 -8.80 2.09 -16.17
#